data_AF-A0A536WDK3-F1
#
_entry.id   AF-A0A536WDK3-F1
#
_cell.length_a   1.000
_cell.length_b   1.000
_cell.length_c   1.000
_cell.angle_alpha   90.00
_cell.angle_beta   90.00
_cell.angle_gamma   90.00
#
_symmetry.space_group_name_H-M   'P 1'
#
loop_
_entity.id
_entity.type
_entity.pdbx_description
1 polymer ?
#
loop_
_entity_poly.entity_id
_entity_poly.type
_entity_poly.pdbx_seq_one_letter_code
_entity_poly.pdbx_strand_id
1 'polypeptide(L)'
;ITLDMTYTSRRFYEANPKLCAAFIAALNEANALIARDKKKAAEIYLAVSKQKSSPDEIVKILNDPNSKFSTVPDGTMKYAEFMSRVGTIKAKPASWKDLFFPPIHTVAGS
;
A
#
# COMPACT_ATOMS: atom_id res chain seq x y z
N ILE A 1 -3.78 -1.26 14.06
CA ILE A 1 -3.43 -1.41 12.63
C ILE A 1 -3.01 -0.04 12.13
N THR A 2 -1.80 0.08 11.60
CA THR A 2 -1.38 1.29 10.89
C THR A 2 -1.56 1.00 9.40
N LEU A 3 -2.33 1.83 8.71
CA LEU A 3 -2.55 1.71 7.27
C LEU A 3 -1.68 2.77 6.58
N ASP A 4 -0.91 2.34 5.59
CA ASP A 4 -0.21 3.24 4.67
C ASP A 4 -0.84 3.09 3.28
N MET A 5 -1.01 4.22 2.59
CA MET A 5 -1.66 4.30 1.29
C MET A 5 -0.94 5.35 0.43
N THR A 6 -0.53 4.94 -0.76
CA THR A 6 -0.07 5.89 -1.79
C THR A 6 -1.27 6.58 -2.45
N TYR A 7 -1.21 7.89 -2.63
CA TYR A 7 -2.30 8.66 -3.23
C TYR A 7 -1.80 9.69 -4.24
N THR A 8 -2.69 10.12 -5.13
CA THR A 8 -2.49 11.28 -6.01
C THR A 8 -3.84 11.93 -6.32
N SER A 9 -3.83 13.14 -6.88
CA SER A 9 -5.05 13.82 -7.30
C SER A 9 -5.66 13.15 -8.54
N ARG A 10 -6.99 13.22 -8.67
CA ARG A 10 -7.69 12.76 -9.88
C ARG A 10 -7.14 13.43 -11.16
N ARG A 11 -6.92 14.74 -11.12
CA ARG A 11 -6.35 15.51 -12.24
C ARG A 11 -5.01 14.95 -12.70
N PHE A 12 -4.13 14.59 -11.76
CA PHE A 12 -2.82 14.01 -12.11
C PHE A 12 -2.96 12.64 -12.74
N TYR A 13 -3.82 11.77 -12.20
CA TYR A 13 -4.10 10.45 -12.75
C TYR A 13 -4.64 10.54 -14.18
N GLU A 14 -5.64 11.40 -14.42
CA GLU A 14 -6.26 11.60 -15.73
C GLU A 14 -5.26 12.16 -16.76
N ALA A 15 -4.37 13.04 -16.33
CA ALA A 15 -3.31 13.59 -17.20
C ALA A 15 -2.17 12.60 -17.46
N ASN A 16 -1.94 11.62 -16.57
CA ASN A 16 -0.78 10.73 -16.63
C ASN A 16 -1.14 9.24 -16.43
N PRO A 17 -2.14 8.68 -17.15
CA PRO A 17 -2.63 7.33 -16.88
C PRO A 17 -1.57 6.26 -17.08
N LYS A 18 -0.69 6.43 -18.07
CA LYS A 18 0.44 5.50 -18.33
C LYS A 18 1.48 5.51 -17.21
N LEU A 19 1.78 6.69 -16.66
CA LEU A 19 2.72 6.81 -15.54
C LEU A 19 2.15 6.16 -14.28
N CYS A 20 0.86 6.39 -13.98
CA CYS A 20 0.19 5.73 -12.86
C CYS A 20 0.17 4.20 -13.03
N ALA A 21 -0.10 3.70 -14.24
CA ALA A 21 -0.04 2.27 -14.51
C ALA A 21 1.38 1.70 -14.29
N ALA A 22 2.42 2.39 -14.78
CA ALA A 22 3.81 1.98 -14.56
C ALA A 22 4.19 1.98 -13.07
N PHE A 23 3.73 2.98 -12.30
CA PHE A 23 3.94 3.02 -10.86
C PHE A 23 3.31 1.82 -10.14
N ILE A 24 2.06 1.47 -10.48
CA ILE A 24 1.37 0.31 -9.88
C ILE A 24 2.09 -1.00 -10.26
N ALA A 25 2.56 -1.13 -11.50
CA ALA A 25 3.34 -2.29 -11.94
C ALA A 25 4.66 -2.42 -11.13
N ALA A 26 5.41 -1.33 -11.00
CA ALA A 26 6.65 -1.31 -10.22
C ALA A 26 6.41 -1.62 -8.73
N LEU A 27 5.30 -1.13 -8.15
CA LEU A 27 4.92 -1.45 -6.77
C LEU A 27 4.58 -2.95 -6.61
N ASN A 28 3.91 -3.56 -7.59
CA ASN A 28 3.68 -5.01 -7.60
C ASN A 28 4.99 -5.81 -7.67
N GLU A 29 5.93 -5.39 -8.52
CA GLU A 29 7.26 -6.02 -8.59
C GLU A 29 8.01 -5.92 -7.27
N ALA A 30 7.98 -4.76 -6.61
CA ALA A 30 8.58 -4.56 -5.29
C ALA A 30 7.94 -5.46 -4.22
N ASN A 31 6.59 -5.53 -4.18
CA ASN A 31 5.88 -6.41 -3.26
C ASN A 31 6.24 -7.89 -3.49
N ALA A 32 6.35 -8.31 -4.76
CA ALA A 32 6.77 -9.66 -5.12
C ALA A 32 8.22 -9.95 -4.69
N LEU A 33 9.13 -8.98 -4.81
CA LEU A 33 10.49 -9.08 -4.31
C LEU A 33 10.51 -9.24 -2.78
N ILE A 34 9.78 -8.41 -2.04
CA ILE A 34 9.70 -8.48 -0.57
C ILE A 34 9.19 -9.85 -0.12
N ALA A 35 8.15 -10.37 -0.77
CA ALA A 35 7.59 -11.68 -0.44
C ALA A 35 8.58 -12.82 -0.70
N ARG A 36 9.27 -12.79 -1.85
CA ARG A 36 10.21 -13.82 -2.30
C ARG A 36 11.54 -13.78 -1.55
N ASP A 37 12.07 -12.59 -1.28
CA ASP A 37 13.43 -12.41 -0.73
C ASP A 37 13.48 -11.22 0.24
N LYS A 38 13.08 -11.48 1.49
CA LYS A 38 13.10 -10.50 2.58
C LYS A 38 14.51 -10.02 2.91
N LYS A 39 15.53 -10.86 2.75
CA LYS A 39 16.93 -10.46 2.99
C LYS A 39 17.34 -9.42 1.96
N LYS A 40 17.03 -9.66 0.68
CA LYS A 40 17.33 -8.69 -0.37
C LYS A 40 16.57 -7.39 -0.20
N ALA A 41 15.29 -7.46 0.18
CA ALA A 41 14.50 -6.28 0.50
C ALA A 41 15.10 -5.47 1.66
N ALA A 42 15.58 -6.13 2.72
CA ALA A 42 16.25 -5.48 3.85
C ALA A 42 17.54 -4.78 3.44
N GLU A 43 18.37 -5.42 2.61
CA GLU A 43 19.60 -4.81 2.06
C GLU A 43 19.31 -3.53 1.27
N ILE A 44 18.32 -3.59 0.36
CA ILE A 44 17.90 -2.43 -0.46
C ILE A 44 17.40 -1.31 0.45
N TYR A 45 16.54 -1.63 1.42
CA TYR A 45 16.01 -0.65 2.36
C TYR A 45 17.12 0.06 3.14
N LEU A 46 18.09 -0.68 3.70
CA LEU A 46 19.19 -0.10 4.47
C LEU A 46 20.13 0.76 3.61
N ALA A 47 20.39 0.34 2.38
CA ALA A 47 21.21 1.09 1.43
C ALA A 47 20.61 2.47 1.09
N VAL A 48 19.29 2.57 1.00
CA VAL A 48 18.58 3.81 0.65
C VAL A 48 18.25 4.66 1.88
N SER A 49 17.79 4.04 2.97
CA SER A 49 17.26 4.75 4.14
C SER A 49 18.33 5.29 5.09
N LYS A 50 19.58 4.78 5.00
CA LYS A 50 20.69 5.11 5.90
C LYS A 50 20.37 4.93 7.40
N GLN A 51 19.39 4.08 7.71
CA GLN A 51 19.04 3.73 9.09
C GLN A 51 20.16 2.91 9.73
N LYS A 52 20.33 3.05 11.05
CA LYS A 52 21.36 2.32 11.84
C LYS A 52 20.87 0.94 12.32
N SER A 53 19.91 0.34 11.62
CA SER A 53 19.41 -1.01 11.92
C SER A 53 20.25 -2.07 11.21
N SER A 54 20.32 -3.26 11.80
CA SER A 54 20.94 -4.42 11.16
C SER A 54 20.01 -5.05 10.11
N PRO A 55 20.55 -5.75 9.09
CA PRO A 55 19.73 -6.51 8.15
C PRO A 55 18.78 -7.49 8.84
N ASP A 56 19.21 -8.15 9.92
CA ASP A 56 18.40 -9.13 10.65
C ASP A 56 17.20 -8.49 11.37
N GLU A 57 17.35 -7.28 11.91
CA GLU A 57 16.23 -6.53 12.49
C GLU A 57 15.18 -6.20 11.45
N ILE A 58 15.59 -5.76 10.26
CA ILE A 58 14.66 -5.47 9.16
C ILE A 58 13.98 -6.74 8.67
N VAL A 59 14.73 -7.85 8.52
CA VAL A 59 14.16 -9.15 8.16
C VAL A 59 13.16 -9.63 9.21
N LYS A 60 13.42 -9.39 10.51
CA LYS A 60 12.47 -9.72 11.58
C LYS A 60 11.15 -8.94 11.41
N ILE A 61 11.21 -7.65 11.08
CA ILE A 61 10.02 -6.83 10.80
C ILE A 61 9.28 -7.34 9.56
N LEU A 62 10.00 -7.69 8.49
CA LEU A 62 9.39 -8.22 7.26
C LEU A 62 8.76 -9.61 7.45
N ASN A 63 9.16 -10.36 8.48
CA ASN A 63 8.57 -11.64 8.85
C ASN A 63 7.43 -11.53 9.88
N ASP A 64 7.18 -10.34 10.44
CA ASP A 64 6.05 -10.15 11.32
C ASP A 64 4.74 -10.43 10.54
N PRO A 65 3.85 -11.31 11.02
CA PRO A 65 2.62 -11.65 10.30
C PRO A 65 1.65 -10.46 10.13
N ASN A 66 1.84 -9.39 10.91
CA ASN A 66 1.10 -8.14 10.79
C ASN A 66 1.73 -7.17 9.77
N SER A 67 2.92 -7.47 9.26
CA SER A 67 3.60 -6.71 8.22
C SER A 67 3.21 -7.26 6.84
N LYS A 68 2.40 -6.50 6.11
CA LYS A 68 1.91 -6.88 4.77
C LYS A 68 2.18 -5.77 3.77
N PHE A 69 2.75 -6.13 2.64
CA PHE A 69 3.01 -5.23 1.52
C PHE A 69 2.20 -5.72 0.32
N SER A 70 1.27 -4.88 -0.15
CA SER A 70 0.34 -5.26 -1.22
C SER A 70 -0.23 -4.01 -1.88
N THR A 71 -0.63 -4.16 -3.15
CA THR A 71 -1.48 -3.18 -3.85
C THR A 71 -2.98 -3.46 -3.66
N VAL A 72 -3.33 -4.59 -3.04
CA VAL A 72 -4.71 -4.97 -2.73
C VAL A 72 -5.17 -4.21 -1.49
N PRO A 73 -6.23 -3.39 -1.57
CA PRO A 73 -6.80 -2.75 -0.40
C PRO A 73 -7.29 -3.79 0.63
N ASP A 74 -6.86 -3.70 1.88
CA ASP A 74 -7.22 -4.64 2.96
C ASP A 74 -7.76 -3.87 4.18
N GLY A 75 -9.05 -4.07 4.49
CA GLY A 75 -9.70 -3.45 5.64
C GLY A 75 -10.03 -1.96 5.47
N THR A 76 -10.04 -1.44 4.24
CA THR A 76 -10.32 -0.03 3.95
C THR A 76 -11.72 0.35 4.40
N MET A 77 -12.71 -0.49 4.10
CA MET A 77 -14.09 -0.21 4.48
C MET A 77 -14.30 -0.26 5.99
N LYS A 78 -13.61 -1.16 6.71
CA LYS A 78 -13.65 -1.20 8.18
C LYS A 78 -13.15 0.11 8.78
N TYR A 79 -12.08 0.68 8.22
CA TYR A 79 -11.55 1.97 8.64
C TYR A 79 -12.49 3.13 8.29
N ALA A 80 -13.05 3.14 7.06
CA ALA A 80 -14.01 4.15 6.64
C ALA A 80 -15.31 4.12 7.47
N GLU A 81 -15.81 2.93 7.83
CA GLU A 81 -16.95 2.75 8.72
C GLU A 81 -16.66 3.30 10.11
N PHE A 82 -15.49 3.00 10.67
CA PHE A 82 -15.07 3.58 11.95
C PHE A 82 -15.04 5.10 11.89
N MET A 83 -14.37 5.68 10.88
CA MET A 83 -14.26 7.13 10.70
C MET A 83 -15.63 7.80 10.53
N SER A 84 -16.57 7.15 9.84
CA SER A 84 -17.94 7.65 9.68
C SER A 84 -18.70 7.61 11.00
N ARG A 85 -18.59 6.49 11.75
CA ARG A 85 -19.26 6.30 13.04
C ARG A 85 -18.83 7.33 14.09
N VAL A 86 -17.54 7.70 14.10
CA VAL A 86 -17.00 8.71 15.04
C VAL A 86 -17.09 10.14 14.50
N GLY A 87 -17.68 10.34 13.32
CA GLY A 87 -17.94 11.66 12.72
C GLY A 87 -16.73 12.32 12.05
N THR A 88 -15.61 11.62 11.87
CA THR A 88 -14.43 12.14 11.16
C THR A 88 -14.72 12.37 9.68
N ILE A 89 -15.47 11.46 9.04
CA ILE A 89 -15.92 11.63 7.65
C ILE A 89 -17.44 11.73 7.57
N LYS A 90 -17.93 12.69 6.79
CA LYS A 90 -19.37 12.86 6.52
C LYS A 90 -19.82 12.02 5.32
N ALA A 91 -18.99 11.95 4.29
CA ALA A 91 -19.23 11.15 3.09
C ALA A 91 -18.53 9.79 3.25
N LYS A 92 -19.27 8.80 3.72
CA LYS A 92 -18.78 7.42 3.77
C LYS A 92 -18.80 6.83 2.35
N PRO A 93 -17.70 6.22 1.86
CA PRO A 93 -17.73 5.49 0.60
C PRO A 93 -18.73 4.32 0.69
N ALA A 94 -19.33 3.95 -0.45
CA ALA A 94 -20.18 2.76 -0.54
C ALA A 94 -19.32 1.51 -0.79
N SER A 95 -18.17 1.69 -1.45
CA SER A 95 -17.20 0.65 -1.74
C SER A 95 -15.78 1.19 -1.62
N TRP A 96 -14.81 0.32 -1.34
CA TRP A 96 -13.39 0.69 -1.44
C TRP A 96 -13.07 1.23 -2.84
N LYS A 97 -13.78 0.76 -3.88
CA LYS A 97 -13.61 1.24 -5.26
C LYS A 97 -13.86 2.75 -5.43
N ASP A 98 -14.62 3.37 -4.52
CA ASP A 98 -14.84 4.81 -4.52
C ASP A 98 -13.59 5.61 -4.09
N LEU A 99 -12.66 4.95 -3.39
CA LEU A 99 -11.43 5.56 -2.85
C LEU A 99 -10.21 5.33 -3.75
N PHE A 100 -10.24 4.32 -4.62
CA PHE A 100 -9.09 3.93 -5.43
C PHE A 100 -9.35 4.04 -6.93
N PHE A 101 -8.30 4.22 -7.73
CA PHE A 101 -8.42 4.33 -9.19
C PHE A 101 -8.77 3.01 -9.89
N PRO A 102 -9.40 3.06 -11.07
CA PRO A 102 -9.87 1.88 -11.81
C PRO A 102 -8.86 0.74 -12.02
N PRO A 103 -7.55 0.97 -12.27
CA PRO A 103 -6.61 -0.10 -12.56
C PRO A 103 -6.49 -1.17 -11.47
N ILE A 104 -6.82 -0.83 -10.21
CA ILE A 104 -6.76 -1.80 -9.12
C ILE A 104 -8.12 -2.46 -8.82
N HIS A 105 -9.21 -2.07 -9.50
CA HIS A 105 -10.57 -2.56 -9.19
C HIS A 105 -10.78 -4.05 -9.47
N THR A 106 -9.83 -4.71 -10.15
CA THR A 106 -9.86 -6.13 -10.49
C THR A 106 -9.36 -7.04 -9.36
N VAL A 107 -8.71 -6.48 -8.34
CA VAL A 107 -8.22 -7.25 -7.18
C VAL A 107 -9.33 -7.46 -6.13
N ALA A 108 -9.16 -8.49 -5.30
CA ALA A 108 -10.08 -8.82 -4.21
C ALA A 108 -9.88 -7.91 -2.99
N GLY A 109 -10.14 -6.60 -3.14
CA GLY A 109 -10.00 -5.60 -2.08
C GLY A 109 -11.16 -5.58 -1.07
N SER A 110 -10.91 -4.99 0.11
CA SER A 110 -11.89 -4.75 1.19
C SER A 110 -11.70 -3.43 1.93
#